data_AF-A3IPJ9-F1
#
_entry.id   AF-A3IPJ9-F1
#
_cell.length_a   1.000
_cell.length_b   1.000
_cell.length_c   1.000
_cell.angle_alpha   90.00
_cell.angle_beta   90.00
_cell.angle_gamma   90.00
#
_symmetry.space_group_name_H-M   'P 1'
#
loop_
_entity.id
_entity.type
_entity.pdbx_description
1 polymer ?
#
loop_
_entity_poly.entity_id
_entity_poly.type
_entity_poly.pdbx_seq_one_letter_code
_entity_poly.pdbx_strand_id
1 'polypeptide(L)'
;MTSLIVLGNINRFTFANSIIVANARVKKSFDQPLTNIFVIHSKDSYIKLKDNEDWINYIETNGISRELFVEKIIEITEEPSSIEKFVDYLEFIFKGIPNGKNLIVDLTNGTSFQKNLLSIASYILDIKHQYLIDVSKLFKITEERGFLPVDILLDCYTLAPDSTRFDSITYLNLSEIVRYKKIIEHQTNKYIAIDPDASDDEFFKNNLSHSIQLKLQGDQSKDNAIYRIAASSISASVEDLIRLLINKFMLVNFADGVDRKTFGQKLKIIEAKFEHDTPADFDIEFFRKFNDFMLYLRNSSTHKGQLLTPSEKFKAELSVIMAFPFIDFYTDIVYDALSKSKLTKKPQKIRKLTDNDILPEEELYYGLDGDDTGKILEELFLACSDEAKFRKSSKQITKAISKIAGFIRKTLNQNSIIFEAGDDLLFKGNLGKEILLEIQAMYSQLTSGITTSGLTCSIGYGRSFQEVYLALKLAKTQPGKNAIVGIELC
;
A
#
# COMPACT_ATOMS: atom_id res chain seq x y z
N MET A 1 21.79 19.75 -10.80
CA MET A 1 20.91 20.37 -11.81
C MET A 1 19.49 20.31 -11.29
N THR A 2 18.82 21.44 -11.18
CA THR A 2 17.45 21.55 -10.64
C THR A 2 16.60 22.33 -11.62
N SER A 3 15.47 21.75 -12.02
CA SER A 3 14.57 22.31 -13.02
C SER A 3 13.27 22.76 -12.36
N LEU A 4 12.69 23.85 -12.87
CA LEU A 4 11.38 24.35 -12.49
C LEU A 4 10.40 24.14 -13.64
N ILE A 5 9.20 23.63 -13.36
CA ILE A 5 8.03 23.76 -14.24
C ILE A 5 7.12 24.80 -13.64
N VAL A 6 6.75 25.80 -14.43
CA VAL A 6 5.84 26.86 -14.05
C VAL A 6 4.88 27.18 -15.20
N LEU A 7 3.67 27.59 -14.86
CA LEU A 7 2.69 28.02 -15.86
C LEU A 7 2.87 29.52 -16.16
N GLY A 8 2.55 29.95 -17.37
CA GLY A 8 2.49 31.37 -17.72
C GLY A 8 1.39 32.10 -16.94
N ASN A 9 1.51 33.42 -16.80
CA ASN A 9 0.48 34.25 -16.17
C ASN A 9 0.32 35.58 -16.89
N ILE A 10 -0.92 36.07 -17.03
CA ILE A 10 -1.20 37.41 -17.55
C ILE A 10 -0.73 38.51 -16.58
N ASN A 11 -0.61 38.18 -15.28
CA ASN A 11 -0.03 39.06 -14.29
C ASN A 11 1.48 38.79 -14.18
N ARG A 12 2.26 39.67 -14.80
CA ARG A 12 3.73 39.60 -14.81
C ARG A 12 4.38 39.66 -13.44
N PHE A 13 3.76 40.32 -12.46
CA PHE A 13 4.26 40.38 -11.10
C PHE A 13 4.17 39.01 -10.42
N THR A 14 3.01 38.35 -10.53
CA THR A 14 2.81 36.99 -9.99
C THR A 14 3.77 36.00 -10.63
N PHE A 15 3.93 36.09 -11.96
CA PHE A 15 4.85 35.25 -12.72
C PHE A 15 6.30 35.40 -12.22
N ALA A 16 6.81 36.62 -12.18
CA ALA A 16 8.19 36.89 -11.78
C ALA A 16 8.47 36.52 -10.31
N ASN A 17 7.57 36.90 -9.41
CA ASN A 17 7.67 36.61 -7.98
C ASN A 17 7.77 35.09 -7.73
N SER A 18 6.96 34.28 -8.44
CA SER A 18 6.98 32.82 -8.31
C SER A 18 8.32 32.19 -8.72
N ILE A 19 8.95 32.71 -9.77
CA ILE A 19 10.23 32.19 -10.27
C ILE A 19 11.37 32.56 -9.34
N ILE A 20 11.39 33.81 -8.87
CA ILE A 20 12.42 34.30 -7.94
C ILE A 20 12.36 33.53 -6.64
N VAL A 21 11.16 33.35 -6.09
CA VAL A 21 11.01 32.61 -4.83
C VAL A 21 11.30 31.13 -5.00
N ALA A 22 10.95 30.52 -6.14
CA ALA A 22 11.34 29.15 -6.47
C ALA A 22 12.86 29.01 -6.50
N ASN A 23 13.58 29.92 -7.16
CA ASN A 23 15.05 29.91 -7.19
C ASN A 23 15.66 30.06 -5.80
N ALA A 24 15.14 30.99 -4.99
CA ALA A 24 15.60 31.20 -3.62
C ALA A 24 15.34 29.96 -2.75
N ARG A 25 14.18 29.32 -2.91
CA ARG A 25 13.83 28.06 -2.23
C ARG A 25 14.75 26.92 -2.65
N VAL A 26 15.06 26.80 -3.94
CA VAL A 26 15.96 25.79 -4.48
C VAL A 26 17.37 25.94 -3.90
N LYS A 27 17.90 27.17 -3.89
CA LYS A 27 19.20 27.46 -3.26
C LYS A 27 19.23 27.06 -1.78
N LYS A 28 18.15 27.32 -1.04
CA LYS A 28 18.03 26.94 0.38
C LYS A 28 17.89 25.43 0.59
N SER A 29 17.21 24.71 -0.30
CA SER A 29 16.87 23.29 -0.11
C SER A 29 17.85 22.31 -0.75
N PHE A 30 18.53 22.69 -1.84
CA PHE A 30 19.38 21.80 -2.63
C PHE A 30 20.82 22.33 -2.81
N ASP A 31 21.14 23.49 -2.22
CA ASP A 31 22.46 24.14 -2.33
C ASP A 31 22.93 24.35 -3.78
N GLN A 32 21.98 24.54 -4.70
CA GLN A 32 22.22 24.76 -6.12
C GLN A 32 21.20 25.78 -6.66
N PRO A 33 21.52 26.57 -7.70
CA PRO A 33 20.53 27.39 -8.39
C PRO A 33 19.68 26.58 -9.38
N LEU A 34 18.61 27.20 -9.91
CA LEU A 34 17.88 26.63 -11.05
C LEU A 34 18.76 26.56 -12.30
N THR A 35 18.65 25.47 -13.03
CA THR A 35 19.38 25.24 -14.30
C THR A 35 18.47 25.28 -15.53
N ASN A 36 17.17 25.03 -15.37
CA ASN A 36 16.17 25.18 -16.43
C ASN A 36 14.84 25.64 -15.82
N ILE A 37 14.13 26.49 -16.54
CA ILE A 37 12.78 26.98 -16.18
C ILE A 37 11.87 26.68 -17.37
N PHE A 38 11.14 25.57 -17.29
CA PHE A 38 10.14 25.20 -18.28
C PHE A 38 8.86 26.00 -18.03
N VAL A 39 8.53 26.87 -18.98
CA VAL A 39 7.32 27.70 -18.88
C VAL A 39 6.28 27.25 -19.89
N ILE A 40 5.11 26.86 -19.37
CA ILE A 40 3.96 26.46 -20.20
C ILE A 40 2.96 27.60 -20.22
N HIS A 41 2.87 28.29 -21.36
CA HIS A 41 2.01 29.45 -21.55
C HIS A 41 0.68 29.08 -22.20
N SER A 42 -0.41 29.75 -21.79
CA SER A 42 -1.51 30.02 -22.71
C SER A 42 -1.12 31.13 -23.70
N LYS A 43 -1.81 31.23 -24.84
CA LYS A 43 -1.55 32.33 -25.80
C LYS A 43 -1.62 33.70 -25.15
N ASP A 44 -2.64 33.93 -24.32
CA ASP A 44 -2.84 35.22 -23.65
C ASP A 44 -1.72 35.55 -22.67
N SER A 45 -1.27 34.56 -21.89
CA SER A 45 -0.16 34.76 -20.95
C SER A 45 1.14 35.08 -21.69
N TYR A 46 1.39 34.42 -22.82
CA TYR A 46 2.59 34.66 -23.63
C TYR A 46 2.58 36.08 -24.22
N ILE A 47 1.46 36.49 -24.82
CA ILE A 47 1.31 37.84 -25.38
C ILE A 47 1.50 38.89 -24.27
N LYS A 48 0.82 38.74 -23.14
CA LYS A 48 0.91 39.71 -22.04
C LYS A 48 2.31 39.84 -21.43
N LEU A 49 3.07 38.74 -21.34
CA LEU A 49 4.44 38.78 -20.85
C LEU A 49 5.42 39.35 -21.88
N LYS A 50 5.14 39.22 -23.18
CA LYS A 50 5.94 39.85 -24.24
C LYS A 50 5.66 41.33 -24.43
N ASP A 51 4.43 41.77 -24.21
CA ASP A 51 4.06 43.19 -24.31
C ASP A 51 4.78 44.06 -23.27
N ASN A 52 5.23 43.48 -22.17
CA ASN A 52 5.93 44.19 -21.10
C ASN A 52 7.02 43.31 -20.48
N GLU A 53 8.29 43.61 -20.78
CA GLU A 53 9.46 42.84 -20.35
C GLU A 53 10.08 43.33 -19.03
N ASP A 54 9.40 44.20 -18.25
CA ASP A 54 9.90 44.67 -16.95
C ASP A 54 10.17 43.52 -15.95
N TRP A 55 9.43 42.42 -16.07
CA TRP A 55 9.62 41.19 -15.30
C TRP A 55 10.94 40.49 -15.60
N ILE A 56 11.46 40.59 -16.84
CA ILE A 56 12.75 39.99 -17.21
C ILE A 56 13.85 40.72 -16.44
N ASN A 57 13.85 42.06 -16.49
CA ASN A 57 14.79 42.89 -15.75
C ASN A 57 14.74 42.58 -14.24
N TYR A 58 13.53 42.40 -13.69
CA TYR A 58 13.37 42.03 -12.29
C TYR A 58 13.97 40.66 -11.95
N ILE A 59 13.75 39.65 -12.80
CA ILE A 59 14.31 38.30 -12.64
C ILE A 59 15.85 38.31 -12.76
N GLU A 60 16.40 39.03 -13.74
CA GLU A 60 17.85 39.15 -13.96
C GLU A 60 18.56 39.87 -12.81
N THR A 61 17.96 40.94 -12.28
CA THR A 61 18.48 41.65 -11.10
C THR A 61 18.52 40.75 -9.86
N ASN A 62 17.68 39.71 -9.82
CA ASN A 62 17.67 38.68 -8.78
C ASN A 62 18.55 37.45 -9.12
N GLY A 63 19.44 37.57 -10.10
CA GLY A 63 20.49 36.59 -10.40
C GLY A 63 19.99 35.33 -11.11
N ILE A 64 18.94 35.46 -11.94
CA ILE A 64 18.41 34.38 -12.78
C ILE A 64 18.54 34.82 -14.24
N SER A 65 19.33 34.10 -15.03
CA SER A 65 19.54 34.43 -16.45
C SER A 65 18.29 34.10 -17.28
N ARG A 66 17.94 34.98 -18.22
CA ARG A 66 16.90 34.75 -19.23
C ARG A 66 17.15 33.51 -20.09
N GLU A 67 18.40 33.06 -20.21
CA GLU A 67 18.78 31.88 -20.99
C GLU A 67 18.30 30.56 -20.36
N LEU A 68 17.89 30.59 -19.09
CA LEU A 68 17.35 29.42 -18.40
C LEU A 68 15.91 29.08 -18.83
N PHE A 69 15.23 29.99 -19.53
CA PHE A 69 13.82 29.86 -19.88
C PHE A 69 13.64 28.98 -21.12
N VAL A 70 12.84 27.93 -20.96
CA VAL A 70 12.38 27.06 -22.05
C VAL A 70 10.88 27.24 -22.17
N GLU A 71 10.47 28.16 -23.05
CA GLU A 71 9.07 28.56 -23.20
C GLU A 71 8.33 27.69 -24.23
N LYS A 72 7.10 27.29 -23.90
CA LYS A 72 6.20 26.60 -24.82
C LYS A 72 4.78 27.10 -24.67
N ILE A 73 4.12 27.39 -25.79
CA ILE A 73 2.70 27.74 -25.82
C ILE A 73 1.88 26.47 -26.00
N ILE A 74 1.03 26.15 -25.03
CA ILE A 74 0.10 25.03 -25.04
C ILE A 74 -1.26 25.53 -24.56
N GLU A 75 -2.20 25.63 -25.50
CA GLU A 75 -3.58 26.00 -25.18
C GLU A 75 -4.31 24.76 -24.64
N ILE A 76 -4.78 24.84 -23.40
CA ILE A 76 -5.50 23.74 -22.75
C ILE A 76 -6.99 24.05 -22.83
N THR A 77 -7.71 23.23 -23.59
CA THR A 77 -9.15 23.32 -23.79
C THR A 77 -9.81 22.03 -23.28
N GLU A 78 -11.13 21.92 -23.39
CA GLU A 78 -11.86 20.70 -23.06
C GLU A 78 -11.65 19.58 -24.11
N GLU A 79 -10.99 19.89 -25.23
CA GLU A 79 -10.75 18.92 -26.30
C GLU A 79 -9.62 17.94 -25.94
N PRO A 80 -9.81 16.61 -26.15
CA PRO A 80 -8.78 15.60 -25.84
C PRO A 80 -7.41 15.88 -26.47
N SER A 81 -7.39 16.40 -27.70
CA SER A 81 -6.16 16.71 -28.44
C SER A 81 -5.30 17.79 -27.77
N SER A 82 -5.90 18.64 -26.94
CA SER A 82 -5.18 19.68 -26.19
C SER A 82 -4.46 19.09 -24.98
N ILE A 83 -5.08 18.12 -24.31
CA ILE A 83 -4.53 17.40 -23.16
C ILE A 83 -3.37 16.51 -23.63
N GLU A 84 -3.50 15.83 -24.77
CA GLU A 84 -2.42 15.02 -25.36
C GLU A 84 -1.15 15.86 -25.57
N LYS A 85 -1.26 17.05 -26.18
CA LYS A 85 -0.11 17.95 -26.37
C LYS A 85 0.55 18.38 -25.06
N PHE A 86 -0.25 18.60 -24.01
CA PHE A 86 0.28 18.91 -22.68
C PHE A 86 1.04 17.73 -22.08
N VAL A 87 0.47 16.52 -22.18
CA VAL A 87 1.10 15.28 -21.70
C VAL A 87 2.40 14.99 -22.45
N ASP A 88 2.40 15.09 -23.78
CA ASP A 88 3.59 14.88 -24.63
C ASP A 88 4.72 15.86 -24.25
N TYR A 89 4.37 17.11 -23.95
CA TYR A 89 5.36 18.11 -23.55
C TYR A 89 5.91 17.84 -22.14
N LEU A 90 5.06 17.42 -21.20
CA LEU A 90 5.54 16.94 -19.91
C LEU A 90 6.48 15.76 -20.10
N GLU A 91 6.10 14.74 -20.88
CA GLU A 91 6.94 13.59 -21.15
C GLU A 91 8.31 13.99 -21.74
N PHE A 92 8.34 14.95 -22.67
CA PHE A 92 9.57 15.56 -23.18
C PHE A 92 10.44 16.14 -22.06
N ILE A 93 9.85 16.94 -21.16
CA ILE A 93 10.56 17.51 -20.00
C ILE A 93 11.13 16.40 -19.12
N PHE A 94 10.33 15.38 -18.77
CA PHE A 94 10.74 14.30 -17.89
C PHE A 94 11.85 13.43 -18.49
N LYS A 95 11.79 13.14 -19.79
CA LYS A 95 12.87 12.43 -20.50
C LYS A 95 14.19 13.21 -20.48
N GLY A 96 14.12 14.54 -20.48
CA GLY A 96 15.29 15.43 -20.41
C GLY A 96 15.90 15.61 -19.02
N ILE A 97 15.26 15.14 -17.94
CA ILE A 97 15.73 15.34 -16.56
C ILE A 97 16.17 14.00 -15.96
N PRO A 98 17.49 13.75 -15.80
CA PRO A 98 17.99 12.53 -15.19
C PRO A 98 17.47 12.39 -13.74
N ASN A 99 16.88 11.24 -13.42
CA ASN A 99 16.42 10.83 -12.09
C ASN A 99 15.29 11.64 -11.43
N GLY A 100 14.78 12.74 -11.99
CA GLY A 100 13.63 13.50 -11.48
C GLY A 100 13.74 14.06 -10.04
N LYS A 101 14.84 13.76 -9.32
CA LYS A 101 15.04 14.11 -7.90
C LYS A 101 15.15 15.61 -7.65
N ASN A 102 15.42 16.39 -8.70
CA ASN A 102 15.57 17.84 -8.63
C ASN A 102 14.61 18.54 -9.60
N LEU A 103 13.37 18.05 -9.69
CA LEU A 103 12.30 18.76 -10.38
C LEU A 103 11.39 19.41 -9.35
N ILE A 104 11.11 20.69 -9.58
CA ILE A 104 10.17 21.48 -8.79
C ILE A 104 9.02 21.94 -9.69
N VAL A 105 7.82 21.95 -9.13
CA VAL A 105 6.62 22.47 -9.80
C VAL A 105 6.08 23.64 -9.00
N ASP A 106 5.88 24.77 -9.67
CA ASP A 106 5.15 25.91 -9.11
C ASP A 106 3.69 25.90 -9.59
N LEU A 107 2.76 25.90 -8.64
CA LEU A 107 1.31 25.88 -8.88
C LEU A 107 0.67 27.27 -8.71
N THR A 108 1.46 28.34 -8.57
CA THR A 108 0.98 29.70 -8.35
C THR A 108 0.33 30.28 -9.60
N ASN A 109 0.85 29.95 -10.78
CA ASN A 109 0.50 30.56 -12.07
C ASN A 109 -0.42 29.70 -12.93
N GLY A 110 -0.88 30.25 -14.06
CA GLY A 110 -1.77 29.58 -15.01
C GLY A 110 -3.25 29.77 -14.71
N THR A 111 -4.08 29.36 -15.67
CA THR A 111 -5.54 29.30 -15.49
C THR A 111 -5.93 28.16 -14.54
N SER A 112 -7.16 28.16 -14.04
CA SER A 112 -7.66 27.07 -13.18
C SER A 112 -7.52 25.69 -13.83
N PHE A 113 -7.77 25.58 -15.14
CA PHE A 113 -7.61 24.34 -15.90
C PHE A 113 -6.14 23.89 -15.96
N GLN A 114 -5.23 24.80 -16.31
CA GLN A 114 -3.80 24.48 -16.40
C GLN A 114 -3.23 24.07 -15.04
N LYS A 115 -3.59 24.79 -13.97
CA LYS A 115 -3.19 24.48 -12.59
C LYS A 115 -3.65 23.10 -12.17
N ASN A 116 -4.91 22.78 -12.43
CA ASN A 116 -5.49 21.48 -12.09
C ASN A 116 -4.75 20.36 -12.83
N LEU A 117 -4.57 20.48 -14.14
CA LEU A 117 -3.89 19.46 -14.94
C LEU A 117 -2.42 19.27 -14.52
N LEU A 118 -1.69 20.36 -14.23
CA LEU A 118 -0.33 20.28 -13.73
C LEU A 118 -0.25 19.66 -12.32
N SER A 119 -1.22 19.94 -11.45
CA SER A 119 -1.33 19.32 -10.13
C SER A 119 -1.60 17.81 -10.23
N ILE A 120 -2.51 17.39 -11.12
CA ILE A 120 -2.79 15.97 -11.39
C ILE A 120 -1.54 15.28 -11.93
N ALA A 121 -0.87 15.87 -12.92
CA ALA A 121 0.35 15.31 -13.49
C ALA A 121 1.44 15.18 -12.42
N SER A 122 1.59 16.19 -11.55
CA SER A 122 2.56 16.17 -10.45
C SER A 122 2.28 15.06 -9.43
N TYR A 123 1.00 14.80 -9.13
CA TYR A 123 0.57 13.69 -8.28
C TYR A 123 0.88 12.32 -8.91
N ILE A 124 0.52 12.13 -10.19
CA ILE A 124 0.78 10.88 -10.93
C ILE A 124 2.28 10.57 -10.96
N LEU A 125 3.10 11.60 -11.19
CA LEU A 125 4.54 11.48 -11.33
C LEU A 125 5.31 11.49 -9.99
N ASP A 126 4.61 11.53 -8.86
CA ASP A 126 5.19 11.53 -7.50
C ASP A 126 6.17 12.69 -7.26
N ILE A 127 5.88 13.87 -7.80
CA ILE A 127 6.75 15.04 -7.63
C ILE A 127 6.59 15.58 -6.21
N LYS A 128 7.62 15.38 -5.38
CA LYS A 128 7.59 15.80 -3.97
C LYS A 128 7.62 17.31 -3.78
N HIS A 129 8.28 18.03 -4.68
CA HIS A 129 8.55 19.46 -4.56
C HIS A 129 7.56 20.29 -5.36
N GLN A 130 6.31 20.29 -4.89
CA GLN A 130 5.25 21.14 -5.42
C GLN A 130 5.07 22.33 -4.48
N TYR A 131 5.12 23.55 -5.01
CA TYR A 131 5.03 24.77 -4.20
C TYR A 131 4.00 25.75 -4.75
N LEU A 132 3.53 26.63 -3.89
CA LEU A 132 2.70 27.78 -4.25
C LEU A 132 2.92 28.95 -3.29
N ILE A 133 2.70 30.17 -3.78
CA ILE A 133 2.59 31.35 -2.93
C ILE A 133 1.22 31.31 -2.24
N ASP A 134 1.21 31.16 -0.92
CA ASP A 134 0.01 31.26 -0.09
C ASP A 134 -0.41 32.73 0.02
N VAL A 135 -1.39 33.10 -0.81
CA VAL A 135 -1.94 34.46 -0.87
C VAL A 135 -2.52 34.90 0.48
N SER A 136 -3.08 33.98 1.27
CA SER A 136 -3.65 34.30 2.58
C SER A 136 -2.56 34.65 3.60
N LYS A 137 -1.38 34.02 3.50
CA LYS A 137 -0.20 34.41 4.28
C LYS A 137 0.40 35.72 3.76
N LEU A 138 0.48 35.87 2.45
CA LEU A 138 1.03 37.07 1.83
C LEU A 138 0.30 38.33 2.28
N PHE A 139 -1.04 38.32 2.28
CA PHE A 139 -1.84 39.47 2.72
C PHE A 139 -1.77 39.75 4.22
N LYS A 140 -1.28 38.82 5.04
CA LYS A 140 -0.99 39.08 6.46
C LYS A 140 0.36 39.75 6.68
N ILE A 141 1.29 39.56 5.75
CA ILE A 141 2.67 40.04 5.86
C ILE A 141 2.85 41.38 5.17
N THR A 142 2.17 41.61 4.04
CA THR A 142 2.29 42.86 3.30
C THR A 142 1.01 43.24 2.54
N GLU A 143 0.73 44.55 2.51
CA GLU A 143 -0.27 45.14 1.61
C GLU A 143 0.32 45.53 0.25
N GLU A 144 1.65 45.48 0.10
CA GLU A 144 2.34 45.81 -1.14
C GLU A 144 1.87 44.93 -2.30
N ARG A 145 1.94 45.51 -3.50
CA ARG A 145 1.54 44.89 -4.76
C ARG A 145 2.66 45.10 -5.76
N GLY A 146 2.78 44.18 -6.71
CA GLY A 146 3.80 44.24 -7.75
C GLY A 146 4.96 43.28 -7.47
N PHE A 147 6.17 43.71 -7.80
CA PHE A 147 7.39 42.96 -7.50
C PHE A 147 7.69 43.04 -6.01
N LEU A 148 7.82 41.87 -5.37
CA LEU A 148 7.92 41.78 -3.92
C LEU A 148 9.30 41.28 -3.48
N PRO A 149 9.83 41.78 -2.35
CA PRO A 149 11.07 41.30 -1.75
C PRO A 149 11.11 39.76 -1.56
N VAL A 150 12.28 39.17 -1.79
CA VAL A 150 12.48 37.70 -1.78
C VAL A 150 12.23 37.07 -0.41
N ASP A 151 12.58 37.77 0.66
CA ASP A 151 12.34 37.38 2.04
C ASP A 151 10.83 37.24 2.33
N ILE A 152 10.03 38.24 1.94
CA ILE A 152 8.56 38.19 2.06
C ILE A 152 7.99 37.01 1.26
N LEU A 153 8.47 36.84 0.01
CA LEU A 153 8.00 35.76 -0.84
C LEU A 153 8.33 34.38 -0.26
N LEU A 154 9.55 34.19 0.26
CA LEU A 154 10.01 32.92 0.83
C LEU A 154 9.14 32.46 2.01
N ASP A 155 8.71 33.39 2.87
CA ASP A 155 7.84 33.10 4.00
C ASP A 155 6.42 32.69 3.58
N CYS A 156 6.01 33.12 2.37
CA CYS A 156 4.72 32.78 1.77
C CYS A 156 4.80 31.57 0.83
N TYR A 157 6.00 31.10 0.48
CA TYR A 157 6.18 30.02 -0.49
C TYR A 157 6.09 28.65 0.17
N THR A 158 4.88 28.12 0.13
CA THR A 158 4.51 26.91 0.87
C THR A 158 4.64 25.67 0.00
N LEU A 159 5.14 24.59 0.61
CA LEU A 159 5.09 23.26 0.01
C LEU A 159 3.63 22.78 0.02
N ALA A 160 3.15 22.25 -1.09
CA ALA A 160 1.85 21.61 -1.16
C ALA A 160 1.80 20.37 -0.23
N PRO A 161 0.61 20.01 0.29
CA PRO A 161 0.45 18.79 1.09
C PRO A 161 0.93 17.55 0.35
N ASP A 162 1.36 16.52 1.09
CA ASP A 162 1.74 15.24 0.52
C ASP A 162 0.53 14.56 -0.15
N SER A 163 0.47 14.70 -1.48
CA SER A 163 -0.61 14.16 -2.29
C SER A 163 -0.64 12.64 -2.30
N THR A 164 0.42 11.94 -1.91
CA THR A 164 0.43 10.47 -1.91
C THR A 164 -0.48 9.86 -0.86
N ARG A 165 -0.99 10.67 0.08
CA ARG A 165 -2.10 10.29 0.97
C ARG A 165 -3.38 9.98 0.20
N PHE A 166 -3.58 10.50 -1.02
CA PHE A 166 -4.72 10.15 -1.86
C PHE A 166 -4.65 8.72 -2.40
N ASP A 167 -3.48 8.07 -2.39
CA ASP A 167 -3.37 6.66 -2.76
C ASP A 167 -4.27 5.79 -1.86
N SER A 168 -4.52 6.19 -0.60
CA SER A 168 -5.35 5.43 0.33
C SER A 168 -6.85 5.48 0.06
N ILE A 169 -7.33 6.32 -0.87
CA ILE A 169 -8.76 6.41 -1.19
C ILE A 169 -9.11 5.82 -2.56
N THR A 170 -8.11 5.41 -3.35
CA THR A 170 -8.33 4.88 -4.71
C THR A 170 -9.15 3.59 -4.70
N TYR A 171 -9.06 2.80 -3.62
CA TYR A 171 -9.81 1.56 -3.46
C TYR A 171 -11.33 1.77 -3.49
N LEU A 172 -11.82 2.97 -3.13
CA LEU A 172 -13.25 3.31 -3.18
C LEU A 172 -13.83 3.22 -4.60
N ASN A 173 -12.97 3.32 -5.62
CA ASN A 173 -13.35 3.19 -7.03
C ASN A 173 -12.76 1.92 -7.68
N LEU A 174 -12.44 0.89 -6.90
CA LEU A 174 -11.76 -0.32 -7.38
C LEU A 174 -10.49 0.01 -8.20
N SER A 175 -9.82 1.10 -7.82
CA SER A 175 -8.66 1.64 -8.51
C SER A 175 -7.42 1.50 -7.63
N GLU A 176 -6.26 1.31 -8.27
CA GLU A 176 -4.98 1.18 -7.59
C GLU A 176 -3.94 2.07 -8.27
N ILE A 177 -3.14 2.78 -7.46
CA ILE A 177 -1.96 3.50 -7.94
C ILE A 177 -0.72 2.74 -7.46
N VAL A 178 -0.01 2.12 -8.41
CA VAL A 178 1.19 1.34 -8.11
C VAL A 178 2.44 2.18 -8.34
N ARG A 179 3.11 2.57 -7.26
CA ARG A 179 4.37 3.36 -7.31
C ARG A 179 5.59 2.44 -7.24
N TYR A 180 5.92 1.79 -8.36
CA TYR A 180 7.00 0.81 -8.44
C TYR A 180 8.36 1.31 -7.90
N LYS A 181 8.70 2.60 -8.06
CA LYS A 181 9.93 3.16 -7.49
C LYS A 181 10.00 3.01 -5.97
N LYS A 182 8.90 3.26 -5.26
CA LYS A 182 8.82 3.11 -3.80
C LYS A 182 8.88 1.64 -3.39
N ILE A 183 8.18 0.78 -4.13
CA ILE A 183 8.18 -0.67 -3.89
C ILE A 183 9.61 -1.21 -4.06
N ILE A 184 10.28 -0.90 -5.17
CA ILE A 184 11.66 -1.32 -5.43
C ILE A 184 12.60 -0.82 -4.34
N GLU A 185 12.52 0.45 -3.94
CA GLU A 185 13.35 1.00 -2.87
C GLU A 185 13.16 0.25 -1.54
N HIS A 186 11.91 -0.05 -1.17
CA HIS A 186 11.59 -0.87 0.00
C HIS A 186 12.19 -2.28 -0.09
N GLN A 187 12.04 -2.94 -1.25
CA GLN A 187 12.57 -4.29 -1.46
C GLN A 187 14.09 -4.33 -1.52
N THR A 188 14.73 -3.32 -2.10
CA THR A 188 16.20 -3.16 -2.07
C THR A 188 16.69 -3.03 -0.62
N ASN A 189 16.00 -2.27 0.23
CA ASN A 189 16.39 -2.15 1.64
C ASN A 189 16.30 -3.48 2.38
N LYS A 190 15.27 -4.29 2.11
CA LYS A 190 15.16 -5.66 2.67
C LYS A 190 16.26 -6.58 2.16
N TYR A 191 16.58 -6.51 0.86
CA TYR A 191 17.68 -7.25 0.26
C TYR A 191 19.03 -6.91 0.91
N ILE A 192 19.35 -5.61 1.06
CA ILE A 192 20.57 -5.13 1.75
C ILE A 192 20.63 -5.66 3.19
N ALA A 193 19.50 -5.70 3.89
CA ALA A 193 19.45 -6.13 5.29
C ALA A 193 19.84 -7.61 5.51
N ILE A 194 19.80 -8.45 4.47
CA ILE A 194 20.28 -9.85 4.55
C ILE A 194 21.80 -9.88 4.75
N ASP A 195 22.53 -9.14 3.93
CA ASP A 195 23.99 -9.03 4.03
C ASP A 195 24.50 -7.71 3.43
N PRO A 196 24.70 -6.67 4.26
CA PRO A 196 25.14 -5.36 3.77
C PRO A 196 26.48 -5.37 3.03
N ASP A 197 27.37 -6.34 3.34
CA ASP A 197 28.72 -6.40 2.76
C ASP A 197 28.75 -7.16 1.43
N ALA A 198 27.79 -8.06 1.20
CA ALA A 198 27.73 -8.91 0.01
C ALA A 198 26.60 -8.53 -0.98
N SER A 199 25.70 -7.65 -0.57
CA SER A 199 24.57 -7.19 -1.40
C SER A 199 25.02 -6.24 -2.51
N ASP A 200 24.56 -6.47 -3.73
CA ASP A 200 24.72 -5.54 -4.85
C ASP A 200 23.43 -4.72 -5.01
N ASP A 201 23.29 -3.67 -4.19
CA ASP A 201 22.09 -2.84 -4.13
C ASP A 201 21.85 -2.08 -5.44
N GLU A 202 22.93 -1.63 -6.08
CA GLU A 202 22.87 -0.93 -7.35
C GLU A 202 22.33 -1.86 -8.45
N PHE A 203 22.88 -3.07 -8.61
CA PHE A 203 22.34 -4.06 -9.54
C PHE A 203 20.88 -4.39 -9.23
N PHE A 204 20.57 -4.74 -7.97
CA PHE A 204 19.23 -5.20 -7.61
C PHE A 204 18.17 -4.14 -7.90
N LYS A 205 18.43 -2.89 -7.47
CA LYS A 205 17.55 -1.74 -7.68
C LYS A 205 17.41 -1.35 -9.15
N ASN A 206 18.53 -1.23 -9.86
CA ASN A 206 18.52 -0.78 -11.25
C ASN A 206 17.93 -1.83 -12.17
N ASN A 207 18.24 -3.12 -11.96
CA ASN A 207 17.70 -4.20 -12.76
C ASN A 207 16.17 -4.31 -12.57
N LEU A 208 15.64 -4.33 -11.34
CA LEU A 208 14.19 -4.33 -11.11
C LEU A 208 13.50 -3.11 -11.75
N SER A 209 14.08 -1.91 -11.58
CA SER A 209 13.56 -0.69 -12.20
C SER A 209 13.51 -0.81 -13.71
N HIS A 210 14.60 -1.29 -14.31
CA HIS A 210 14.71 -1.48 -15.75
C HIS A 210 13.73 -2.53 -16.27
N SER A 211 13.57 -3.67 -15.58
CA SER A 211 12.64 -4.71 -16.02
C SER A 211 11.20 -4.23 -16.04
N ILE A 212 10.79 -3.45 -15.04
CA ILE A 212 9.45 -2.87 -14.98
C ILE A 212 9.27 -1.82 -16.08
N GLN A 213 10.27 -0.97 -16.31
CA GLN A 213 10.25 -0.03 -17.42
C GLN A 213 10.09 -0.74 -18.77
N LEU A 214 10.80 -1.84 -18.99
CA LEU A 214 10.64 -2.67 -20.19
C LEU A 214 9.21 -3.23 -20.28
N LYS A 215 8.65 -3.76 -19.19
CA LYS A 215 7.26 -4.25 -19.19
C LYS A 215 6.29 -3.14 -19.60
N LEU A 216 6.42 -1.94 -19.02
CA LEU A 216 5.58 -0.79 -19.34
C LEU A 216 5.78 -0.30 -20.78
N GLN A 217 7.01 -0.32 -21.28
CA GLN A 217 7.31 -0.02 -22.67
C GLN A 217 6.66 -1.05 -23.61
N GLY A 218 6.71 -2.33 -23.27
CA GLY A 218 6.01 -3.41 -23.98
C GLY A 218 4.49 -3.21 -23.98
N ASP A 219 3.90 -2.69 -22.89
CA ASP A 219 2.48 -2.35 -22.84
C ASP A 219 2.11 -1.20 -23.76
N GLN A 220 3.00 -0.24 -23.97
CA GLN A 220 2.81 0.85 -24.92
C GLN A 220 3.00 0.38 -26.37
N SER A 221 4.10 -0.32 -26.68
CA SER A 221 4.45 -0.73 -28.05
C SER A 221 3.78 -2.02 -28.53
N LYS A 222 3.20 -2.80 -27.61
CA LYS A 222 2.68 -4.16 -27.83
C LYS A 222 3.74 -5.15 -28.37
N ASP A 223 5.02 -4.93 -28.03
CA ASP A 223 6.13 -5.77 -28.49
C ASP A 223 6.39 -6.96 -27.55
N ASN A 224 6.18 -8.17 -28.09
CA ASN A 224 6.41 -9.43 -27.38
C ASN A 224 7.88 -9.70 -27.04
N ALA A 225 8.83 -9.16 -27.80
CA ALA A 225 10.25 -9.29 -27.49
C ALA A 225 10.59 -8.51 -26.21
N ILE A 226 10.07 -7.29 -26.09
CA ILE A 226 10.27 -6.45 -24.90
C ILE A 226 9.68 -7.11 -23.66
N TYR A 227 8.48 -7.70 -23.75
CA TYR A 227 7.89 -8.46 -22.64
C TYR A 227 8.76 -9.63 -22.20
N ARG A 228 9.34 -10.38 -23.14
CA ARG A 228 10.23 -11.49 -22.82
C ARG A 228 11.50 -11.02 -22.09
N ILE A 229 12.10 -9.91 -22.55
CA ILE A 229 13.28 -9.32 -21.90
C ILE A 229 12.92 -8.87 -20.48
N ALA A 230 11.77 -8.20 -20.31
CA ALA A 230 11.28 -7.78 -18.99
C ALA A 230 11.16 -8.97 -18.02
N ALA A 231 10.46 -10.04 -18.41
CA ALA A 231 10.30 -11.24 -17.57
C ALA A 231 11.64 -11.90 -17.20
N SER A 232 12.56 -11.99 -18.17
CA SER A 232 13.89 -12.54 -17.94
C SER A 232 14.74 -11.66 -17.02
N SER A 233 14.64 -10.34 -17.15
CA SER A 233 15.38 -9.39 -16.31
C SER A 233 14.88 -9.43 -14.86
N ILE A 234 13.56 -9.50 -14.62
CA ILE A 234 13.01 -9.68 -13.25
C ILE A 234 13.57 -10.94 -12.60
N SER A 235 13.60 -12.04 -13.35
CA SER A 235 14.11 -13.31 -12.87
C SER A 235 15.57 -13.24 -12.43
N ALA A 236 16.38 -12.34 -13.02
CA ALA A 236 17.78 -12.15 -12.62
C ALA A 236 17.91 -11.52 -11.22
N SER A 237 17.07 -10.53 -10.88
CA SER A 237 17.04 -9.97 -9.52
C SER A 237 16.56 -10.99 -8.49
N VAL A 238 15.56 -11.80 -8.85
CA VAL A 238 15.08 -12.89 -7.98
C VAL A 238 16.18 -13.93 -7.77
N GLU A 239 16.88 -14.35 -8.84
CA GLU A 239 17.98 -15.29 -8.76
C GLU A 239 19.16 -14.75 -7.94
N ASP A 240 19.41 -13.44 -8.00
CA ASP A 240 20.42 -12.77 -7.21
C ASP A 240 20.11 -12.78 -5.70
N LEU A 241 18.86 -12.50 -5.30
CA LEU A 241 18.41 -12.66 -3.91
C LEU A 241 18.64 -14.08 -3.39
N ILE A 242 18.27 -15.10 -4.18
CA ILE A 242 18.48 -16.50 -3.80
C ILE A 242 19.98 -16.81 -3.64
N ARG A 243 20.82 -16.29 -4.54
CA ARG A 243 22.28 -16.41 -4.43
C ARG A 243 22.80 -15.77 -3.14
N LEU A 244 22.36 -14.56 -2.81
CA LEU A 244 22.75 -13.86 -1.59
C LEU A 244 22.45 -14.70 -0.35
N LEU A 245 21.26 -15.29 -0.26
CA LEU A 245 20.87 -16.15 0.85
C LEU A 245 21.72 -17.42 0.96
N ILE A 246 21.99 -18.10 -0.17
CA ILE A 246 22.85 -19.30 -0.17
C ILE A 246 24.25 -18.96 0.34
N ASN A 247 24.81 -17.84 -0.12
CA ASN A 247 26.13 -17.37 0.30
C ASN A 247 26.13 -16.99 1.79
N LYS A 248 25.12 -16.22 2.24
CA LYS A 248 25.00 -15.77 3.64
C LYS A 248 25.05 -16.93 4.62
N PHE A 249 24.28 -17.98 4.35
CA PHE A 249 24.17 -19.13 5.23
C PHE A 249 25.12 -20.27 4.89
N MET A 250 26.06 -20.05 3.95
CA MET A 250 27.08 -21.02 3.54
C MET A 250 26.48 -22.41 3.24
N LEU A 251 25.33 -22.44 2.54
CA LEU A 251 24.56 -23.68 2.33
C LEU A 251 25.24 -24.69 1.39
N VAL A 252 26.43 -24.37 0.87
CA VAL A 252 27.23 -25.25 0.02
C VAL A 252 28.61 -25.44 0.64
N ASN A 253 28.91 -26.67 1.04
CA ASN A 253 30.28 -27.08 1.34
C ASN A 253 31.02 -27.24 0.00
N PHE A 254 32.15 -26.56 -0.16
CA PHE A 254 33.09 -26.58 -1.30
C PHE A 254 32.91 -25.52 -2.42
N ALA A 255 34.07 -25.06 -2.89
CA ALA A 255 34.36 -23.94 -3.79
C ALA A 255 33.81 -24.04 -5.24
N ASP A 256 32.90 -24.96 -5.54
CA ASP A 256 32.19 -24.95 -6.83
C ASP A 256 31.07 -23.91 -6.78
N GLY A 257 31.44 -22.70 -7.21
CA GLY A 257 30.70 -21.46 -7.03
C GLY A 257 29.21 -21.57 -7.31
N VAL A 258 28.41 -21.02 -6.38
CA VAL A 258 26.96 -20.82 -6.49
C VAL A 258 26.59 -20.18 -7.85
N ASP A 259 27.49 -19.37 -8.41
CA ASP A 259 27.35 -18.75 -9.73
C ASP A 259 27.22 -19.74 -10.90
N ARG A 260 27.80 -20.94 -10.80
CA ARG A 260 27.70 -21.98 -11.85
C ARG A 260 26.39 -22.77 -11.78
N LYS A 261 25.62 -22.63 -10.70
CA LYS A 261 24.36 -23.35 -10.52
C LYS A 261 23.22 -22.60 -11.20
N THR A 262 22.33 -23.36 -11.82
CA THR A 262 21.08 -22.82 -12.38
C THR A 262 20.15 -22.32 -11.27
N PHE A 263 19.23 -21.40 -11.59
CA PHE A 263 18.21 -20.94 -10.66
C PHE A 263 17.47 -22.08 -9.93
N GLY A 264 17.04 -23.11 -10.66
CA GLY A 264 16.36 -24.28 -10.06
C GLY A 264 17.26 -25.07 -9.10
N GLN A 265 18.57 -25.17 -9.38
CA GLN A 265 19.52 -25.80 -8.45
C GLN A 265 19.73 -24.95 -7.19
N LYS A 266 19.72 -23.62 -7.32
CA LYS A 266 19.81 -22.69 -6.19
C LYS A 266 18.58 -22.81 -5.27
N LEU A 267 17.37 -22.84 -5.85
CA LEU A 267 16.14 -23.06 -5.07
C LEU A 267 16.18 -24.38 -4.29
N LYS A 268 16.58 -25.47 -4.95
CA LYS A 268 16.73 -26.79 -4.32
C LYS A 268 17.72 -26.83 -3.16
N ILE A 269 18.76 -26.00 -3.18
CA ILE A 269 19.72 -25.89 -2.06
C ILE A 269 19.01 -25.34 -0.82
N ILE A 270 18.22 -24.28 -0.98
CA ILE A 270 17.46 -23.70 0.12
C ILE A 270 16.37 -24.69 0.57
N GLU A 271 15.64 -25.32 -0.36
CA GLU A 271 14.63 -26.34 -0.03
C GLU A 271 15.21 -27.49 0.77
N ALA A 272 16.34 -28.06 0.35
CA ALA A 272 17.00 -29.14 1.08
C ALA A 272 17.43 -28.71 2.49
N LYS A 273 17.87 -27.46 2.67
CA LYS A 273 18.17 -26.92 3.99
C LYS A 273 16.92 -26.87 4.87
N PHE A 274 15.79 -26.42 4.31
CA PHE A 274 14.53 -26.38 5.04
C PHE A 274 14.04 -27.78 5.38
N GLU A 275 14.08 -28.75 4.47
CA GLU A 275 13.62 -30.13 4.74
C GLU A 275 14.31 -30.80 5.94
N HIS A 276 15.53 -30.39 6.28
CA HIS A 276 16.27 -30.91 7.42
C HIS A 276 16.09 -30.12 8.71
N ASP A 277 15.90 -28.81 8.63
CA ASP A 277 15.90 -27.89 9.78
C ASP A 277 14.55 -27.16 9.97
N THR A 278 13.45 -27.66 9.40
CA THR A 278 12.18 -26.93 9.38
C THR A 278 11.54 -26.79 10.75
N PRO A 279 11.02 -25.59 11.10
CA PRO A 279 9.96 -25.48 12.09
C PRO A 279 8.77 -26.40 11.71
N ALA A 280 8.21 -27.11 12.68
CA ALA A 280 7.17 -28.14 12.44
C ALA A 280 5.85 -27.60 11.85
N ASP A 281 5.70 -26.29 11.78
CA ASP A 281 4.54 -25.53 11.31
C ASP A 281 4.77 -24.83 9.96
N PHE A 282 5.98 -24.90 9.41
CA PHE A 282 6.28 -24.29 8.12
C PHE A 282 5.63 -25.10 6.99
N ASP A 283 4.88 -24.43 6.13
CA ASP A 283 4.21 -25.05 4.99
C ASP A 283 5.20 -25.36 3.85
N ILE A 284 5.86 -26.51 3.96
CA ILE A 284 6.80 -27.03 2.95
C ILE A 284 6.12 -27.25 1.59
N GLU A 285 4.84 -27.63 1.56
CA GLU A 285 4.13 -27.86 0.30
C GLU A 285 3.92 -26.55 -0.45
N PHE A 286 3.44 -25.51 0.24
CA PHE A 286 3.35 -24.17 -0.31
C PHE A 286 4.73 -23.68 -0.78
N PHE A 287 5.77 -23.83 0.05
CA PHE A 287 7.11 -23.39 -0.29
C PHE A 287 7.63 -24.00 -1.60
N ARG A 288 7.53 -25.33 -1.76
CA ARG A 288 7.92 -26.02 -3.00
C ARG A 288 7.10 -25.55 -4.20
N LYS A 289 5.77 -25.47 -4.05
CA LYS A 289 4.88 -25.01 -5.15
C LYS A 289 5.19 -23.58 -5.56
N PHE A 290 5.52 -22.71 -4.60
CA PHE A 290 5.84 -21.33 -4.88
C PHE A 290 7.17 -21.19 -5.65
N ASN A 291 8.19 -21.96 -5.25
CA ASN A 291 9.47 -22.04 -5.95
C ASN A 291 9.34 -22.62 -7.35
N ASP A 292 8.59 -23.72 -7.49
CA ASP A 292 8.31 -24.35 -8.79
C ASP A 292 7.62 -23.39 -9.75
N PHE A 293 6.67 -22.59 -9.25
CA PHE A 293 5.97 -21.60 -10.07
C PHE A 293 6.90 -20.48 -10.54
N MET A 294 7.75 -19.93 -9.65
CA MET A 294 8.72 -18.92 -10.05
C MET A 294 9.77 -19.47 -11.03
N LEU A 295 10.23 -20.71 -10.82
CA LEU A 295 11.12 -21.40 -11.75
C LEU A 295 10.44 -21.62 -13.12
N TYR A 296 9.16 -21.98 -13.12
CA TYR A 296 8.37 -22.13 -14.34
C TYR A 296 8.28 -20.81 -15.10
N LEU A 297 7.92 -19.71 -14.43
CA LEU A 297 7.86 -18.38 -15.05
C LEU A 297 9.19 -18.03 -15.71
N ARG A 298 10.30 -18.14 -14.97
CA ARG A 298 11.67 -17.89 -15.47
C ARG A 298 12.02 -18.74 -16.68
N ASN A 299 11.81 -20.05 -16.60
CA ASN A 299 12.17 -20.95 -17.71
C ASN A 299 11.29 -20.74 -18.93
N SER A 300 10.02 -20.39 -18.72
CA SER A 300 9.07 -20.15 -19.81
C SER A 300 9.37 -18.86 -20.60
N SER A 301 10.12 -17.91 -20.03
CA SER A 301 10.59 -16.69 -20.69
C SER A 301 12.00 -16.82 -21.26
N THR A 302 12.91 -17.51 -20.56
CA THR A 302 14.34 -17.53 -20.92
C THR A 302 14.71 -18.65 -21.92
N HIS A 303 14.02 -19.79 -21.91
CA HIS A 303 14.39 -21.00 -22.68
C HIS A 303 13.46 -21.32 -23.85
N LYS A 304 12.77 -20.32 -24.42
CA LYS A 304 11.96 -20.50 -25.62
C LYS A 304 12.77 -20.29 -26.90
N GLY A 305 12.40 -21.01 -27.96
CA GLY A 305 12.89 -20.78 -29.32
C GLY A 305 12.53 -19.39 -29.86
N GLN A 306 12.93 -19.11 -31.11
CA GLN A 306 12.79 -17.80 -31.77
C GLN A 306 11.33 -17.30 -31.89
N LEU A 307 10.33 -18.14 -31.63
CA LEU A 307 8.90 -17.81 -31.70
C LEU A 307 8.45 -16.95 -30.51
N LEU A 308 8.01 -15.74 -30.80
CA LEU A 308 7.33 -14.83 -29.87
C LEU A 308 5.82 -15.08 -29.94
N THR A 309 5.15 -15.12 -28.78
CA THR A 309 3.71 -15.43 -28.70
C THR A 309 2.97 -14.38 -27.88
N PRO A 310 1.65 -14.20 -28.04
CA PRO A 310 0.88 -13.29 -27.20
C PRO A 310 0.96 -13.59 -25.69
N SER A 311 1.35 -14.83 -25.32
CA SER A 311 1.57 -15.21 -23.93
C SER A 311 2.74 -14.47 -23.26
N GLU A 312 3.67 -13.86 -24.01
CA GLU A 312 4.80 -13.14 -23.43
C GLU A 312 4.34 -11.95 -22.58
N LYS A 313 3.29 -11.24 -23.01
CA LYS A 313 2.67 -10.16 -22.21
C LYS A 313 2.25 -10.66 -20.83
N PHE A 314 1.48 -11.74 -20.80
CA PHE A 314 0.93 -12.30 -19.58
C PHE A 314 2.03 -12.81 -18.63
N LYS A 315 3.09 -13.40 -19.18
CA LYS A 315 4.25 -13.83 -18.39
C LYS A 315 5.00 -12.65 -17.79
N ALA A 316 5.24 -11.59 -18.56
CA ALA A 316 5.88 -10.38 -18.04
C ALA A 316 5.06 -9.74 -16.91
N GLU A 317 3.75 -9.69 -17.08
CA GLU A 317 2.83 -9.22 -16.04
C GLU A 317 2.89 -10.08 -14.77
N LEU A 318 2.78 -11.41 -14.90
CA LEU A 318 2.94 -12.32 -13.78
C LEU A 318 4.32 -12.20 -13.12
N SER A 319 5.40 -12.09 -13.90
CA SER A 319 6.74 -11.92 -13.35
C SER A 319 6.85 -10.67 -12.48
N VAL A 320 6.27 -9.52 -12.90
CA VAL A 320 6.26 -8.30 -12.09
C VAL A 320 5.45 -8.50 -10.82
N ILE A 321 4.22 -8.99 -10.95
CA ILE A 321 3.29 -9.12 -9.82
C ILE A 321 3.81 -10.11 -8.78
N MET A 322 4.44 -11.20 -9.23
CA MET A 322 4.88 -12.29 -8.35
C MET A 322 6.28 -12.07 -7.78
N ALA A 323 7.12 -11.25 -8.41
CA ALA A 323 8.46 -10.98 -7.90
C ALA A 323 8.45 -10.35 -6.51
N PHE A 324 7.57 -9.37 -6.25
CA PHE A 324 7.54 -8.70 -4.94
C PHE A 324 7.09 -9.62 -3.80
N PRO A 325 5.95 -10.35 -3.89
CA PRO A 325 5.60 -11.34 -2.88
C PRO A 325 6.67 -12.43 -2.70
N PHE A 326 7.38 -12.80 -3.78
CA PHE A 326 8.47 -13.77 -3.68
C PHE A 326 9.67 -13.21 -2.92
N ILE A 327 10.07 -11.96 -3.20
CA ILE A 327 11.12 -11.27 -2.46
C ILE A 327 10.71 -11.11 -0.99
N ASP A 328 9.47 -10.67 -0.71
CA ASP A 328 8.95 -10.55 0.66
C ASP A 328 8.96 -11.89 1.40
N PHE A 329 8.47 -12.97 0.77
CA PHE A 329 8.51 -14.30 1.36
C PHE A 329 9.94 -14.73 1.70
N TYR A 330 10.89 -14.48 0.81
CA TYR A 330 12.27 -14.87 1.03
C TYR A 330 13.01 -14.00 2.05
N THR A 331 12.70 -12.71 2.10
CA THR A 331 13.34 -11.75 3.02
C THR A 331 12.72 -11.74 4.42
N ASP A 332 11.41 -11.97 4.53
CA ASP A 332 10.68 -11.89 5.81
C ASP A 332 10.48 -13.27 6.46
N ILE A 333 10.34 -14.34 5.67
CA ILE A 333 10.02 -15.68 6.18
C ILE A 333 11.22 -16.62 6.05
N VAL A 334 11.77 -16.79 4.84
CA VAL A 334 12.87 -17.74 4.61
C VAL A 334 14.15 -17.29 5.30
N TYR A 335 14.55 -16.03 5.11
CA TYR A 335 15.72 -15.46 5.78
C TYR A 335 15.62 -15.56 7.30
N ASP A 336 14.46 -15.22 7.86
CA ASP A 336 14.20 -15.32 9.30
C ASP A 336 14.32 -16.77 9.78
N ALA A 337 13.75 -17.73 9.08
CA ALA A 337 13.84 -19.15 9.43
C ALA A 337 15.28 -19.68 9.36
N LEU A 338 16.06 -19.26 8.35
CA LEU A 338 17.48 -19.61 8.22
C LEU A 338 18.35 -18.94 9.32
N SER A 339 18.04 -17.70 9.67
CA SER A 339 18.73 -16.92 10.71
C SER A 339 18.45 -17.44 12.12
N LYS A 340 17.22 -17.88 12.39
CA LYS A 340 16.72 -18.23 13.73
C LYS A 340 17.00 -19.67 14.16
N SER A 341 18.02 -20.33 13.61
CA SER A 341 18.52 -21.64 14.10
C SER A 341 18.92 -21.69 15.59
N LYS A 342 18.73 -20.60 16.37
CA LYS A 342 18.89 -20.58 17.83
C LYS A 342 17.75 -19.96 18.67
N LEU A 343 16.75 -19.29 18.13
CA LEU A 343 15.69 -18.65 18.94
C LEU A 343 14.35 -18.62 18.20
N THR A 344 13.64 -19.75 18.20
CA THR A 344 12.22 -19.78 17.86
C THR A 344 11.41 -19.41 19.09
N LYS A 345 10.66 -18.29 19.02
CA LYS A 345 9.34 -18.30 19.68
C LYS A 345 8.62 -19.48 19.04
N LYS A 346 8.27 -20.49 19.82
CA LYS A 346 7.53 -21.64 19.30
C LYS A 346 6.27 -21.09 18.61
N PRO A 347 5.95 -21.60 17.41
CA PRO A 347 4.69 -21.25 16.76
C PRO A 347 3.55 -21.54 17.73
N GLN A 348 2.65 -20.58 17.92
CA GLN A 348 1.49 -20.79 18.76
C GLN A 348 0.55 -21.77 18.07
N LYS A 349 0.51 -23.01 18.54
CA LYS A 349 -0.40 -24.02 17.98
C LYS A 349 -1.79 -23.78 18.53
N ILE A 350 -2.78 -23.72 17.65
CA ILE A 350 -4.18 -23.69 18.07
C ILE A 350 -4.62 -25.12 18.36
N ARG A 351 -4.90 -25.43 19.63
CA ARG A 351 -5.50 -26.69 20.07
C ARG A 351 -6.96 -26.45 20.44
N LYS A 352 -7.88 -27.31 20.01
CA LYS A 352 -9.27 -27.26 20.50
C LYS A 352 -9.32 -27.76 21.94
N LEU A 353 -9.97 -26.99 22.81
CA LEU A 353 -10.25 -27.43 24.18
C LEU A 353 -11.41 -28.43 24.18
N THR A 354 -11.24 -29.49 24.95
CA THR A 354 -12.30 -30.42 25.34
C THR A 354 -12.62 -30.25 26.82
N ASP A 355 -13.76 -30.79 27.28
CA ASP A 355 -14.16 -30.69 28.69
C ASP A 355 -13.09 -31.31 29.64
N ASN A 356 -12.28 -32.26 29.15
CA ASN A 356 -11.18 -32.86 29.90
C ASN A 356 -9.93 -31.95 30.03
N ASP A 357 -9.82 -30.92 29.18
CA ASP A 357 -8.70 -29.98 29.17
C ASP A 357 -8.91 -28.79 30.13
N ILE A 358 -10.08 -28.71 30.76
CA ILE A 358 -10.50 -27.64 31.66
C ILE A 358 -10.45 -28.20 33.09
N LEU A 359 -9.69 -27.55 33.98
CA LEU A 359 -9.64 -28.02 35.37
C LEU A 359 -10.98 -27.74 36.08
N PRO A 360 -11.39 -28.56 37.07
CA PRO A 360 -12.70 -28.44 37.73
C PRO A 360 -13.01 -27.09 38.37
N GLU A 361 -12.01 -26.24 38.62
CA GLU A 361 -12.14 -24.90 39.21
C GLU A 361 -11.55 -23.80 38.30
N GLU A 362 -11.29 -24.12 37.02
CA GLU A 362 -10.66 -23.20 36.09
C GLU A 362 -11.64 -22.14 35.59
N GLU A 363 -11.24 -20.88 35.71
CA GLU A 363 -11.97 -19.75 35.13
C GLU A 363 -11.49 -19.50 33.70
N LEU A 364 -12.40 -19.58 32.74
CA LEU A 364 -12.16 -19.24 31.34
C LEU A 364 -12.89 -17.96 30.95
N TYR A 365 -12.48 -17.39 29.82
CA TYR A 365 -13.18 -16.30 29.17
C TYR A 365 -14.04 -16.83 28.03
N TYR A 366 -15.20 -16.22 27.82
CA TYR A 366 -16.21 -16.61 26.83
C TYR A 366 -16.69 -15.36 26.10
N GLY A 367 -16.60 -15.40 24.77
CA GLY A 367 -17.21 -14.43 23.87
C GLY A 367 -18.42 -15.05 23.20
N LEU A 368 -19.56 -14.36 23.25
CA LEU A 368 -20.78 -14.69 22.53
C LEU A 368 -21.05 -13.58 21.53
N ASP A 369 -21.40 -13.95 20.31
CA ASP A 369 -21.72 -13.02 19.24
C ASP A 369 -22.87 -13.59 18.39
N GLY A 370 -23.86 -12.75 18.10
CA GLY A 370 -25.05 -13.09 17.32
C GLY A 370 -24.69 -13.51 15.90
N ASP A 371 -25.35 -14.55 15.39
CA ASP A 371 -25.15 -15.01 14.03
C ASP A 371 -26.06 -14.25 13.06
N ASP A 372 -25.47 -13.73 11.99
CA ASP A 372 -26.18 -13.07 10.88
C ASP A 372 -27.02 -11.84 11.27
N THR A 373 -26.79 -11.28 12.47
CA THR A 373 -27.46 -10.05 12.92
C THR A 373 -27.35 -8.92 11.91
N GLY A 374 -26.16 -8.71 11.33
CA GLY A 374 -25.94 -7.69 10.29
C GLY A 374 -26.77 -7.93 9.03
N LYS A 375 -26.83 -9.18 8.54
CA LYS A 375 -27.62 -9.55 7.37
C LYS A 375 -29.13 -9.33 7.61
N ILE A 376 -29.61 -9.63 8.81
CA ILE A 376 -31.01 -9.39 9.18
C ILE A 376 -31.32 -7.89 9.25
N LEU A 377 -30.39 -7.08 9.75
CA LEU A 377 -30.52 -5.63 9.74
C LEU A 377 -30.54 -5.09 8.31
N GLU A 378 -29.67 -5.59 7.43
CA GLU A 378 -29.67 -5.26 5.99
C GLU A 378 -31.00 -5.63 5.32
N GLU A 379 -31.53 -6.82 5.58
CA GLU A 379 -32.85 -7.23 5.10
C GLU A 379 -33.95 -6.28 5.61
N LEU A 380 -33.90 -5.83 6.87
CA LEU A 380 -34.84 -4.85 7.39
C LEU A 380 -34.70 -3.47 6.72
N PHE A 381 -33.47 -3.04 6.41
CA PHE A 381 -33.21 -1.80 5.66
C PHE A 381 -33.75 -1.86 4.22
N LEU A 382 -33.67 -3.03 3.57
CA LEU A 382 -34.10 -3.23 2.20
C LEU A 382 -35.61 -3.52 2.06
N ALA A 383 -36.20 -4.24 3.03
CA ALA A 383 -37.55 -4.79 2.92
C ALA A 383 -38.63 -3.99 3.69
N CYS A 384 -38.27 -3.02 4.54
CA CYS A 384 -39.25 -2.33 5.40
C CYS A 384 -39.10 -0.81 5.43
N SER A 385 -40.21 -0.11 5.18
CA SER A 385 -40.42 1.31 5.53
C SER A 385 -40.94 1.50 6.97
N ASP A 386 -41.01 0.44 7.77
CA ASP A 386 -41.59 0.41 9.12
C ASP A 386 -40.52 0.46 10.21
N GLU A 387 -40.24 1.67 10.69
CA GLU A 387 -39.32 1.97 11.79
C GLU A 387 -39.66 1.21 13.08
N ALA A 388 -40.94 0.88 13.33
CA ALA A 388 -41.36 0.21 14.55
C ALA A 388 -40.85 -1.23 14.61
N LYS A 389 -40.80 -1.93 13.47
CA LYS A 389 -40.20 -3.27 13.39
C LYS A 389 -38.70 -3.23 13.64
N PHE A 390 -38.00 -2.26 13.07
CA PHE A 390 -36.56 -2.08 13.28
C PHE A 390 -36.24 -1.84 14.77
N ARG A 391 -36.97 -0.92 15.41
CA ARG A 391 -36.85 -0.65 16.85
C ARG A 391 -37.19 -1.88 17.69
N LYS A 392 -38.19 -2.67 17.29
CA LYS A 392 -38.60 -3.90 17.99
C LYS A 392 -37.50 -4.96 17.93
N SER A 393 -36.95 -5.24 16.76
CA SER A 393 -35.88 -6.23 16.56
C SER A 393 -34.62 -5.84 17.33
N SER A 394 -34.18 -4.57 17.21
CA SER A 394 -33.02 -4.07 17.96
C SER A 394 -33.21 -4.20 19.48
N LYS A 395 -34.36 -3.78 20.01
CA LYS A 395 -34.68 -3.93 21.45
C LYS A 395 -34.74 -5.39 21.89
N GLN A 396 -35.22 -6.29 21.03
CA GLN A 396 -35.28 -7.72 21.35
C GLN A 396 -33.88 -8.33 21.49
N ILE A 397 -32.95 -7.98 20.60
CA ILE A 397 -31.55 -8.43 20.67
C ILE A 397 -30.89 -7.93 21.95
N THR A 398 -30.94 -6.62 22.22
CA THR A 398 -30.34 -6.05 23.44
C THR A 398 -30.97 -6.65 24.70
N LYS A 399 -32.28 -6.89 24.71
CA LYS A 399 -32.97 -7.54 25.84
C LYS A 399 -32.59 -9.00 25.99
N ALA A 400 -32.32 -9.72 24.90
CA ALA A 400 -31.86 -11.10 24.94
C ALA A 400 -30.49 -11.19 25.60
N ILE A 401 -29.53 -10.37 25.13
CA ILE A 401 -28.19 -10.27 25.69
C ILE A 401 -28.23 -9.87 27.17
N SER A 402 -29.04 -8.88 27.55
CA SER A 402 -29.14 -8.45 28.95
C SER A 402 -29.76 -9.49 29.88
N LYS A 403 -30.70 -10.28 29.38
CA LYS A 403 -31.24 -11.42 30.12
C LYS A 403 -30.21 -12.54 30.29
N ILE A 404 -29.42 -12.83 29.25
CA ILE A 404 -28.34 -13.81 29.31
C ILE A 404 -27.27 -13.35 30.30
N ALA A 405 -26.85 -12.08 30.25
CA ALA A 405 -25.92 -11.50 31.20
C ALA A 405 -26.46 -11.60 32.65
N GLY A 406 -27.76 -11.33 32.84
CA GLY A 406 -28.44 -11.50 34.13
C GLY A 406 -28.47 -12.95 34.61
N PHE A 407 -28.64 -13.92 33.72
CA PHE A 407 -28.55 -15.35 34.02
C PHE A 407 -27.14 -15.74 34.46
N ILE A 408 -26.12 -15.34 33.69
CA ILE A 408 -24.70 -15.61 34.01
C ILE A 408 -24.29 -15.00 35.35
N ARG A 409 -24.74 -13.77 35.67
CA ARG A 409 -24.49 -13.14 36.99
C ARG A 409 -25.10 -13.92 38.15
N LYS A 410 -26.26 -14.57 37.94
CA LYS A 410 -26.93 -15.39 38.96
C LYS A 410 -26.26 -16.76 39.13
N THR A 411 -25.83 -17.36 38.04
CA THR A 411 -25.18 -18.68 38.03
C THR A 411 -23.76 -18.62 38.58
N LEU A 412 -23.06 -17.50 38.37
CA LEU A 412 -21.70 -17.26 38.84
C LEU A 412 -21.69 -16.20 39.96
N ASN A 413 -21.30 -14.96 39.62
CA ASN A 413 -21.28 -13.82 40.52
C ASN A 413 -21.41 -12.50 39.73
N GLN A 414 -21.52 -11.36 40.42
CA GLN A 414 -21.72 -10.06 39.76
C GLN A 414 -20.54 -9.62 38.87
N ASN A 415 -19.32 -10.11 39.11
CA ASN A 415 -18.10 -9.72 38.39
C ASN A 415 -17.79 -10.65 37.20
N SER A 416 -18.71 -11.54 36.81
CA SER A 416 -18.53 -12.46 35.69
C SER A 416 -18.68 -11.79 34.32
N ILE A 417 -19.42 -10.69 34.21
CA ILE A 417 -19.62 -9.97 32.95
C ILE A 417 -18.56 -8.88 32.79
N ILE A 418 -17.82 -8.93 31.67
CA ILE A 418 -16.77 -7.97 31.33
C ILE A 418 -17.32 -6.89 30.40
N PHE A 419 -18.10 -7.30 29.39
CA PHE A 419 -18.71 -6.40 28.42
C PHE A 419 -20.02 -6.98 27.89
N GLU A 420 -20.98 -6.11 27.60
CA GLU A 420 -22.30 -6.42 27.09
C GLU A 420 -22.75 -5.26 26.19
N ALA A 421 -22.81 -5.45 24.87
CA ALA A 421 -23.38 -4.45 23.97
C ALA A 421 -23.88 -5.07 22.66
N GLY A 422 -25.00 -4.55 22.15
CA GLY A 422 -25.58 -5.04 20.91
C GLY A 422 -25.97 -6.51 21.01
N ASP A 423 -25.42 -7.33 20.12
CA ASP A 423 -25.48 -8.79 20.09
C ASP A 423 -24.22 -9.48 20.64
N ASP A 424 -23.26 -8.70 21.15
CA ASP A 424 -22.00 -9.19 21.72
C ASP A 424 -22.05 -9.26 23.26
N LEU A 425 -21.44 -10.30 23.81
CA LEU A 425 -21.25 -10.47 25.25
C LEU A 425 -19.89 -11.12 25.54
N LEU A 426 -19.13 -10.53 26.47
CA LEU A 426 -17.88 -11.07 26.99
C LEU A 426 -18.01 -11.31 28.49
N PHE A 427 -17.74 -12.53 28.92
CA PHE A 427 -17.86 -12.95 30.31
C PHE A 427 -16.77 -13.95 30.69
N LYS A 428 -16.62 -14.18 31.99
CA LYS A 428 -15.66 -15.12 32.57
C LYS A 428 -16.29 -15.96 33.67
N GLY A 429 -15.83 -17.19 33.80
CA GLY A 429 -16.34 -18.11 34.81
C GLY A 429 -15.86 -19.54 34.61
N ASN A 430 -16.25 -20.40 35.52
CA ASN A 430 -16.18 -21.84 35.34
C ASN A 430 -17.56 -22.33 34.88
N LEU A 431 -17.69 -22.61 33.58
CA LEU A 431 -18.96 -22.99 32.97
C LEU A 431 -18.79 -24.26 32.14
N GLY A 432 -19.59 -25.27 32.49
CA GLY A 432 -19.73 -26.47 31.70
C GLY A 432 -20.48 -26.21 30.39
N LYS A 433 -20.25 -27.10 29.42
CA LYS A 433 -20.87 -27.05 28.09
C LYS A 433 -22.40 -26.98 28.11
N GLU A 434 -23.05 -27.61 29.10
CA GLU A 434 -24.51 -27.58 29.27
C GLU A 434 -25.04 -26.15 29.46
N ILE A 435 -24.35 -25.34 30.27
CA ILE A 435 -24.75 -23.94 30.51
C ILE A 435 -24.55 -23.11 29.24
N LEU A 436 -23.50 -23.39 28.46
CA LEU A 436 -23.26 -22.71 27.18
C LEU A 436 -24.36 -23.05 26.15
N LEU A 437 -24.83 -24.29 26.11
CA LEU A 437 -25.97 -24.70 25.29
C LEU A 437 -27.27 -24.04 25.76
N GLU A 438 -27.47 -23.92 27.08
CA GLU A 438 -28.61 -23.20 27.64
C GLU A 438 -28.58 -21.71 27.24
N ILE A 439 -27.40 -21.08 27.24
CA ILE A 439 -27.21 -19.70 26.77
C ILE A 439 -27.58 -19.56 25.29
N GLN A 440 -27.13 -20.47 24.42
CA GLN A 440 -27.52 -20.47 23.00
C GLN A 440 -29.04 -20.63 22.82
N ALA A 441 -29.65 -21.56 23.56
CA ALA A 441 -31.09 -21.77 23.52
C ALA A 441 -31.87 -20.55 24.03
N MET A 442 -31.40 -19.90 25.10
CA MET A 442 -31.98 -18.64 25.60
C MET A 442 -31.91 -17.55 24.54
N TYR A 443 -30.79 -17.39 23.85
CA TYR A 443 -30.64 -16.37 22.80
C TYR A 443 -31.66 -16.59 21.68
N SER A 444 -31.78 -17.82 21.18
CA SER A 444 -32.77 -18.19 20.15
C SER A 444 -34.21 -17.98 20.60
N GLN A 445 -34.57 -18.42 21.81
CA GLN A 445 -35.92 -18.25 22.34
C GLN A 445 -36.30 -16.77 22.52
N LEU A 446 -35.38 -15.96 23.06
CA LEU A 446 -35.61 -14.54 23.33
C LEU A 446 -35.66 -13.69 22.07
N THR A 447 -35.10 -14.18 20.96
CA THR A 447 -35.10 -13.53 19.64
C THR A 447 -36.09 -14.15 18.65
N SER A 448 -36.90 -15.14 19.06
CA SER A 448 -37.96 -15.79 18.25
C SER A 448 -39.02 -14.85 17.64
N GLY A 449 -39.08 -13.59 18.07
CA GLY A 449 -39.94 -12.57 17.47
C GLY A 449 -39.38 -11.89 16.21
N ILE A 450 -38.14 -12.20 15.83
CA ILE A 450 -37.42 -11.61 14.68
C ILE A 450 -37.51 -12.52 13.46
N THR A 451 -37.28 -13.83 13.65
CA THR A 451 -37.46 -14.89 12.65
C THR A 451 -38.29 -16.01 13.25
N THR A 452 -38.90 -16.87 12.43
CA THR A 452 -39.77 -17.97 12.87
C THR A 452 -39.11 -18.94 13.85
N SER A 453 -37.77 -19.03 13.84
CA SER A 453 -36.95 -19.89 14.71
C SER A 453 -36.09 -19.12 15.73
N GLY A 454 -36.14 -17.79 15.72
CA GLY A 454 -35.18 -16.96 16.44
C GLY A 454 -33.79 -16.92 15.80
N LEU A 455 -32.95 -16.04 16.33
CA LEU A 455 -31.55 -15.87 15.91
C LEU A 455 -30.66 -16.85 16.66
N THR A 456 -29.59 -17.30 16.02
CA THR A 456 -28.57 -18.12 16.68
C THR A 456 -27.42 -17.25 17.16
N CYS A 457 -26.59 -17.81 18.04
CA CYS A 457 -25.34 -17.17 18.45
C CYS A 457 -24.23 -18.19 18.52
N SER A 458 -23.01 -17.73 18.25
CA SER A 458 -21.80 -18.54 18.36
C SER A 458 -21.04 -18.15 19.62
N ILE A 459 -20.44 -19.12 20.30
CA ILE A 459 -19.66 -18.91 21.54
C ILE A 459 -18.23 -19.41 21.33
N GLY A 460 -17.26 -18.52 21.53
CA GLY A 460 -15.83 -18.84 21.56
C GLY A 460 -15.29 -18.75 22.97
N TYR A 461 -14.45 -19.69 23.41
CA TYR A 461 -13.86 -19.64 24.75
C TYR A 461 -12.38 -20.01 24.81
N GLY A 462 -11.67 -19.51 25.83
CA GLY A 462 -10.24 -19.72 26.03
C GLY A 462 -9.72 -19.08 27.33
N ARG A 463 -8.42 -19.21 27.59
CA ARG A 463 -7.73 -18.68 28.79
C ARG A 463 -7.30 -17.22 28.62
N SER A 464 -7.28 -16.71 27.40
CA SER A 464 -6.93 -15.34 27.04
C SER A 464 -7.94 -14.72 26.06
N PHE A 465 -7.99 -13.39 26.00
CA PHE A 465 -8.85 -12.69 25.04
C PHE A 465 -8.51 -12.99 23.58
N GLN A 466 -7.22 -13.25 23.28
CA GLN A 466 -6.79 -13.65 21.95
C GLN A 466 -7.36 -15.01 21.55
N GLU A 467 -7.36 -15.98 22.47
CA GLU A 467 -7.98 -17.29 22.26
C GLU A 467 -9.49 -17.18 22.08
N VAL A 468 -10.17 -16.36 22.89
CA VAL A 468 -11.63 -16.12 22.75
C VAL A 468 -11.96 -15.55 21.37
N TYR A 469 -11.22 -14.54 20.92
CA TYR A 469 -11.43 -13.93 19.61
C TYR A 469 -11.28 -14.97 18.48
N LEU A 470 -10.18 -15.74 18.49
CA LEU A 470 -9.91 -16.75 17.49
C LEU A 470 -10.92 -17.91 17.55
N ALA A 471 -11.28 -18.39 18.74
CA ALA A 471 -12.32 -19.40 18.94
C ALA A 471 -13.67 -18.95 18.38
N LEU A 472 -14.05 -17.69 18.61
CA LEU A 472 -15.30 -17.13 18.14
C LEU A 472 -15.34 -17.02 16.60
N LYS A 473 -14.22 -16.62 15.97
CA LYS A 473 -14.11 -16.66 14.50
C LYS A 473 -14.23 -18.09 13.97
N LEU A 474 -13.57 -19.06 14.59
CA LEU A 474 -13.69 -20.47 14.22
C LEU A 474 -15.12 -21.00 14.39
N ALA A 475 -15.82 -20.63 15.46
CA ALA A 475 -17.22 -20.99 15.68
C ALA A 475 -18.11 -20.46 14.54
N LYS A 476 -17.94 -19.19 14.14
CA LYS A 476 -18.70 -18.56 13.05
C LYS A 476 -18.37 -19.08 11.65
N THR A 477 -17.23 -19.77 11.47
CA THR A 477 -16.89 -20.44 10.20
C THR A 477 -17.51 -21.83 10.06
N GLN A 478 -18.09 -22.40 11.13
CA GLN A 478 -18.73 -23.71 11.03
C GLN A 478 -20.00 -23.64 10.16
N PRO A 479 -20.30 -24.68 9.35
CA PRO A 479 -21.53 -24.72 8.55
C PRO A 479 -22.77 -24.52 9.43
N GLY A 480 -23.57 -23.50 9.13
CA GLY A 480 -24.76 -23.14 9.91
C GLY A 480 -24.50 -22.33 11.19
N LYS A 481 -23.24 -21.98 11.48
CA LYS A 481 -22.81 -21.24 12.68
C LYS A 481 -23.35 -21.91 13.94
N ASN A 482 -23.94 -21.15 14.88
CA ASN A 482 -24.54 -21.66 16.11
C ASN A 482 -23.63 -22.64 16.86
N ALA A 483 -22.33 -22.37 16.89
CA ALA A 483 -21.33 -23.30 17.37
C ALA A 483 -20.69 -22.81 18.68
N ILE A 484 -20.27 -23.77 19.50
CA ILE A 484 -19.46 -23.53 20.70
C ILE A 484 -18.07 -24.09 20.42
N VAL A 485 -17.04 -23.24 20.48
CA VAL A 485 -15.65 -23.63 20.22
C VAL A 485 -14.77 -23.12 21.35
N GLY A 486 -13.96 -24.01 21.92
CA GLY A 486 -12.88 -23.65 22.82
C GLY A 486 -11.53 -23.83 22.15
N ILE A 487 -10.59 -22.92 22.38
CA ILE A 487 -9.20 -23.11 21.94
C ILE A 487 -8.18 -22.72 23.00
N GLU A 488 -6.97 -23.23 22.82
CA GLU A 488 -5.75 -22.87 23.52
C GLU A 488 -4.64 -22.58 22.50
N LEU A 489 -3.85 -21.53 22.75
CA LEU A 489 -2.62 -21.22 22.02
C LEU A 489 -1.43 -21.85 22.76
N CYS A 490 -0.89 -22.95 22.22
CA CYS A 490 0.21 -23.71 22.81
C CYS A 490 1.60 -23.28 22.33
#